data_AF-A0AAD3U003-F1
#
_entry.id   AF-A0AAD3U003-F1
#
_cell.length_a   1.000
_cell.length_b   1.000
_cell.length_c   1.000
_cell.angle_alpha   90.00
_cell.angle_beta   90.00
_cell.angle_gamma   90.00
#
_symmetry.space_group_name_H-M   'P 1'
#
loop_
_entity.id
_entity.type
_entity.pdbx_description
1 polymer ?
#
loop_
_entity_poly.entity_id
_entity_poly.type
_entity_poly.pdbx_seq_one_letter_code
_entity_poly.pdbx_strand_id
1 'polypeptide(L)'
;MPAPSHQMLDHRVKNIPSAVSVGRHMSTEAKSVHSVRARMLPSFSTEGKVCVVTGAARGLGKTMASSLIESGASQLVILDLNSGEAQEAANELSASLGEEGEIEAVGLACDVSNETSVQQAFATIEARFGRIDILVTAAGIVANFPAETYPTDGVRKLLDINVMGTWFCAREAARLMPNGGSQVLIGSMSGSIVNIPQPQTPYNFSKAAVRQMARSLAVEWAGRGIRVNCISPGYMLTALTKGILDKDPVLRDTWVSKIPQGRMGDPSDLKGAVVYLASDASKYTTGSELVVDGGYTLPLPVRQQLLPLSHNYATMALIQAKPFRLALLQLAGLSANKASNIAVARKAVATAAASVPKPDLIVLPEIWNSPYAVTAFREYSERVPNVKDGAEVAGSTEGETITAMREMARAAGTYLIGGSIPEHDPESDAIYNTLTVYDPQGHMVAKHRKVHLFDIDIPGRQTFKESDTLTGGSTLNSFDTPFGKIGVGICYDIRFPEMAMVAARQGCVAMIYPAAFNTTTGPMHWTLLQRSRANDNQIYVAMCSPARHPEAAYQAYGHSSVVDPVGNVLAEADEKEAIVYADIDTDLLATTRRNLPVTVQRRFDVYPDVAK
;
A
#
# COMPACT_ATOMS: atom_id res chain seq x y z
N MET A 1 -43.36 -56.36 -41.58
CA MET A 1 -44.70 -55.72 -41.63
C MET A 1 -44.69 -54.52 -40.69
N PRO A 2 -45.20 -53.33 -41.05
CA PRO A 2 -44.89 -52.49 -42.21
C PRO A 2 -44.31 -51.10 -41.80
N ALA A 3 -43.82 -50.33 -42.81
CA ALA A 3 -43.44 -48.90 -42.78
C ALA A 3 -44.70 -47.96 -42.70
N PRO A 4 -44.67 -46.59 -42.61
CA PRO A 4 -43.90 -45.56 -43.38
C PRO A 4 -43.25 -44.45 -42.50
N SER A 5 -42.23 -43.64 -42.85
CA SER A 5 -41.90 -42.70 -43.96
C SER A 5 -42.40 -41.24 -43.81
N HIS A 6 -41.46 -40.29 -43.67
CA HIS A 6 -41.44 -38.91 -44.24
C HIS A 6 -40.01 -38.34 -44.03
N GLN A 7 -39.14 -38.23 -45.06
CA GLN A 7 -38.91 -37.10 -45.99
C GLN A 7 -38.70 -35.72 -45.30
N MET A 8 -37.78 -34.82 -45.70
CA MET A 8 -36.55 -34.82 -46.52
C MET A 8 -35.98 -33.37 -46.45
N LEU A 9 -34.74 -33.17 -46.95
CA LEU A 9 -34.05 -31.92 -47.36
C LEU A 9 -33.27 -31.12 -46.29
N ASP A 10 -32.07 -30.58 -46.54
CA ASP A 10 -31.01 -30.88 -47.52
C ASP A 10 -29.75 -30.04 -47.15
N HIS A 11 -28.59 -30.70 -47.25
CA HIS A 11 -27.23 -30.26 -47.71
C HIS A 11 -26.60 -28.90 -47.32
N ARG A 12 -25.26 -28.75 -47.24
CA ARG A 12 -24.05 -29.60 -47.32
C ARG A 12 -22.88 -28.72 -46.85
N VAL A 13 -21.83 -29.30 -46.30
CA VAL A 13 -20.61 -28.58 -45.91
C VAL A 13 -19.34 -29.40 -46.20
N LYS A 14 -18.39 -28.70 -46.83
CA LYS A 14 -16.91 -28.78 -46.82
C LYS A 14 -16.15 -29.91 -47.53
N ASN A 15 -15.28 -29.46 -48.44
CA ASN A 15 -13.90 -29.92 -48.59
C ASN A 15 -12.99 -28.69 -48.84
N ILE A 16 -11.77 -28.73 -48.32
CA ILE A 16 -10.65 -27.79 -48.54
C ILE A 16 -9.58 -28.56 -49.34
N PRO A 17 -8.83 -27.96 -50.29
CA PRO A 17 -7.45 -27.55 -49.97
C PRO A 17 -6.95 -26.27 -50.69
N SER A 18 -5.72 -25.90 -50.34
CA SER A 18 -4.97 -24.65 -50.47
C SER A 18 -4.42 -24.22 -51.85
N ALA A 19 -4.32 -22.89 -52.01
CA ALA A 19 -3.29 -22.05 -52.66
C ALA A 19 -2.90 -22.24 -54.15
N VAL A 20 -2.98 -21.16 -54.94
CA VAL A 20 -1.89 -20.46 -55.68
C VAL A 20 -2.49 -19.22 -56.40
N SER A 21 -1.65 -18.20 -56.56
CA SER A 21 -1.87 -16.80 -56.98
C SER A 21 -2.25 -16.57 -58.45
N VAL A 22 -2.80 -15.37 -58.76
CA VAL A 22 -2.22 -14.30 -59.62
C VAL A 22 -3.32 -13.30 -60.09
N GLY A 23 -3.17 -12.02 -59.72
CA GLY A 23 -3.22 -10.88 -60.67
C GLY A 23 -4.53 -10.28 -61.18
N ARG A 24 -4.81 -9.06 -60.68
CA ARG A 24 -5.42 -7.86 -61.33
C ARG A 24 -6.85 -7.93 -61.92
N HIS A 25 -7.74 -7.14 -61.34
CA HIS A 25 -8.18 -5.86 -61.95
C HIS A 25 -8.89 -4.95 -60.93
N MET A 26 -8.50 -3.67 -60.95
CA MET A 26 -9.14 -2.58 -60.20
C MET A 26 -10.50 -2.23 -60.81
N SER A 27 -11.51 -2.06 -59.97
CA SER A 27 -12.66 -1.19 -60.23
C SER A 27 -12.91 -0.33 -59.00
N THR A 28 -12.73 0.98 -59.18
CA THR A 28 -12.94 2.04 -58.20
C THR A 28 -14.44 2.29 -57.99
N GLU A 29 -14.96 1.91 -56.83
CA GLU A 29 -16.19 2.48 -56.27
C GLU A 29 -15.86 3.15 -54.94
N ALA A 30 -15.92 4.47 -54.95
CA ALA A 30 -15.82 5.30 -53.75
C ALA A 30 -17.07 5.05 -52.88
N LYS A 31 -16.92 4.22 -51.84
CA LYS A 31 -17.92 4.11 -50.78
C LYS A 31 -17.86 5.36 -49.93
N SER A 32 -18.90 6.19 -50.07
CA SER A 32 -19.38 7.15 -49.08
C SER A 32 -19.24 6.58 -47.67
N VAL A 33 -18.34 7.16 -46.89
CA VAL A 33 -18.21 6.86 -45.46
C VAL A 33 -19.33 7.64 -44.79
N HIS A 34 -20.50 7.02 -44.63
CA HIS A 34 -21.47 7.48 -43.63
C HIS A 34 -20.76 7.47 -42.28
N SER A 35 -20.59 8.66 -41.66
CA SER A 35 -20.14 8.80 -40.28
C SER A 35 -21.11 7.99 -39.42
N VAL A 36 -20.67 6.82 -38.97
CA VAL A 36 -21.45 6.03 -38.02
C VAL A 36 -21.42 6.82 -36.71
N ARG A 37 -22.44 7.65 -36.49
CA ARG A 37 -22.64 8.38 -35.23
C ARG A 37 -22.47 7.36 -34.10
N ALA A 38 -21.47 7.57 -33.25
CA ALA A 38 -21.18 6.64 -32.17
C ALA A 38 -22.45 6.49 -31.31
N ARG A 39 -22.92 5.26 -31.13
CA ARG A 39 -24.15 5.00 -30.37
C ARG A 39 -23.91 5.38 -28.91
N MET A 40 -24.60 6.41 -28.43
CA MET A 40 -24.64 6.82 -27.02
C MET A 40 -26.02 6.51 -26.43
N LEU A 41 -26.07 6.12 -25.15
CA LEU A 41 -27.34 5.98 -24.44
C LEU A 41 -28.04 7.34 -24.39
N PRO A 42 -29.35 7.44 -24.69
CA PRO A 42 -30.07 8.71 -24.66
C PRO A 42 -29.97 9.46 -23.33
N SER A 43 -29.85 8.72 -22.22
CA SER A 43 -29.68 9.30 -20.87
C SER A 43 -28.38 10.07 -20.69
N PHE A 44 -27.36 9.82 -21.51
CA PHE A 44 -26.09 10.55 -21.47
C PHE A 44 -26.12 11.83 -22.32
N SER A 45 -27.23 12.15 -22.98
CA SER A 45 -27.34 13.37 -23.78
C SER A 45 -27.55 14.62 -22.92
N THR A 46 -26.97 15.72 -23.36
CA THR A 46 -27.16 17.07 -22.84
C THR A 46 -27.96 17.96 -23.80
N GLU A 47 -28.70 17.36 -24.74
CA GLU A 47 -29.54 18.09 -25.69
C GLU A 47 -30.61 18.95 -25.00
N GLY A 48 -30.78 20.18 -25.48
CA GLY A 48 -31.70 21.18 -24.94
C GLY A 48 -31.26 21.82 -23.62
N LYS A 49 -30.05 21.50 -23.11
CA LYS A 49 -29.54 21.99 -21.83
C LYS A 49 -28.68 23.24 -21.98
N VAL A 50 -28.88 24.19 -21.07
CA VAL A 50 -28.01 25.35 -20.88
C VAL A 50 -26.88 24.99 -19.92
N CYS A 51 -25.66 24.90 -20.44
CA CYS A 51 -24.47 24.49 -19.70
C CYS A 51 -23.58 25.69 -19.36
N VAL A 52 -23.11 25.79 -18.12
CA VAL A 52 -22.17 26.83 -17.68
C VAL A 52 -20.92 26.19 -17.11
N VAL A 53 -19.73 26.59 -17.57
CA VAL A 53 -18.45 26.05 -17.10
C VAL A 53 -17.50 27.19 -16.74
N THR A 54 -16.99 27.19 -15.51
CA THR A 54 -15.99 28.17 -15.05
C THR A 54 -14.56 27.69 -15.32
N GLY A 55 -13.63 28.62 -15.56
CA GLY A 55 -12.24 28.30 -15.89
C GLY A 55 -12.11 27.53 -17.21
N ALA A 56 -13.02 27.80 -18.15
CA ALA A 56 -13.21 27.01 -19.36
C ALA A 56 -12.52 27.58 -20.61
N ALA A 57 -11.77 28.69 -20.49
CA ALA A 57 -10.98 29.16 -21.62
C ALA A 57 -9.81 28.21 -21.96
N ARG A 58 -9.37 27.40 -20.97
CA ARG A 58 -8.24 26.48 -21.13
C ARG A 58 -8.33 25.25 -20.21
N GLY A 59 -7.39 24.32 -20.39
CA GLY A 59 -7.15 23.21 -19.46
C GLY A 59 -8.35 22.26 -19.27
N LEU A 60 -8.60 21.88 -18.01
CA LEU A 60 -9.64 20.91 -17.67
C LEU A 60 -11.05 21.46 -17.91
N GLY A 61 -11.30 22.74 -17.60
CA GLY A 61 -12.60 23.37 -17.84
C GLY A 61 -12.98 23.35 -19.32
N LYS A 62 -12.05 23.70 -20.22
CA LYS A 62 -12.27 23.62 -21.67
C LYS A 62 -12.58 22.20 -22.15
N THR A 63 -11.88 21.20 -21.60
CA THR A 63 -12.10 19.79 -21.94
C THR A 63 -13.49 19.31 -21.48
N MET A 64 -13.91 19.69 -20.28
CA MET A 64 -15.24 19.39 -19.77
C MET A 64 -16.34 20.09 -20.57
N ALA A 65 -16.12 21.35 -20.95
CA ALA A 65 -17.03 22.10 -21.82
C ALA A 65 -17.19 21.42 -23.18
N SER A 66 -16.08 21.04 -23.83
CA SER A 66 -16.08 20.23 -25.06
C SER A 66 -16.88 18.92 -24.89
N SER A 67 -16.79 18.26 -23.74
CA SER A 67 -17.51 17.00 -23.50
C SER A 67 -19.03 17.19 -23.42
N LEU A 68 -19.49 18.32 -22.87
CA LEU A 68 -20.90 18.66 -22.82
C LEU A 68 -21.44 18.96 -24.24
N ILE A 69 -20.63 19.58 -25.09
CA ILE A 69 -20.95 19.81 -26.50
C ILE A 69 -21.04 18.50 -27.26
N GLU A 70 -20.04 17.62 -27.13
CA GLU A 70 -20.02 16.28 -27.76
C GLU A 70 -21.21 15.41 -27.32
N SER A 71 -21.75 15.66 -26.13
CA SER A 71 -22.94 15.01 -25.57
C SER A 71 -24.27 15.64 -26.04
N GLY A 72 -24.21 16.77 -26.75
CA GLY A 72 -25.35 17.41 -27.42
C GLY A 72 -25.80 18.74 -26.82
N ALA A 73 -25.03 19.40 -25.94
CA ALA A 73 -25.42 20.65 -25.32
C ALA A 73 -25.83 21.71 -26.37
N SER A 74 -27.04 22.27 -26.22
CA SER A 74 -27.57 23.27 -27.16
C SER A 74 -27.04 24.67 -26.88
N GLN A 75 -26.73 24.98 -25.62
CA GLN A 75 -26.13 26.24 -25.22
C GLN A 75 -24.97 26.00 -24.24
N LEU A 76 -23.86 26.71 -24.45
CA LEU A 76 -22.69 26.67 -23.58
C LEU A 76 -22.25 28.08 -23.19
N VAL A 77 -22.03 28.30 -21.90
CA VAL A 77 -21.41 29.52 -21.38
C VAL A 77 -20.06 29.19 -20.77
N ILE A 78 -19.02 29.83 -21.28
CA ILE A 78 -17.65 29.75 -20.78
C ILE A 78 -17.41 30.98 -19.90
N LEU A 79 -17.20 30.76 -18.61
CA LEU A 79 -16.81 31.80 -17.66
C LEU A 79 -15.30 31.72 -17.43
N ASP A 80 -14.58 32.80 -17.70
CA ASP A 80 -13.14 32.89 -17.42
C ASP A 80 -12.74 34.33 -17.08
N LEU A 81 -11.55 34.54 -16.53
CA LEU A 81 -11.11 35.86 -16.08
C LEU A 81 -10.92 36.83 -17.27
N ASN A 82 -10.40 36.33 -18.39
CA ASN A 82 -10.14 37.11 -19.59
C ASN A 82 -11.30 36.95 -20.59
N SER A 83 -11.99 38.05 -20.91
CA SER A 83 -13.12 38.05 -21.87
C SER A 83 -12.72 37.57 -23.26
N GLY A 84 -11.54 37.97 -23.75
CA GLY A 84 -11.04 37.59 -25.06
C GLY A 84 -10.80 36.09 -25.16
N GLU A 85 -10.04 35.52 -24.21
CA GLU A 85 -9.78 34.08 -24.17
C GLU A 85 -11.07 33.26 -23.96
N ALA A 86 -12.00 33.75 -23.15
CA ALA A 86 -13.29 33.09 -22.94
C ALA A 86 -14.11 33.03 -24.25
N GLN A 87 -14.17 34.14 -24.99
CA GLN A 87 -14.92 34.20 -26.24
C GLN A 87 -14.22 33.42 -27.37
N GLU A 88 -12.89 33.44 -27.41
CA GLU A 88 -12.11 32.62 -28.35
C GLU A 88 -12.36 31.13 -28.11
N ALA A 89 -12.30 30.66 -26.86
CA ALA A 89 -12.61 29.28 -26.52
C ALA A 89 -14.06 28.90 -26.89
N ALA A 90 -15.02 29.81 -26.73
CA ALA A 90 -16.41 29.58 -27.13
C ALA A 90 -16.53 29.40 -28.65
N ASN A 91 -15.87 30.26 -29.43
CA ASN A 91 -15.86 30.18 -30.89
C ASN A 91 -15.20 28.88 -31.39
N GLU A 92 -14.05 28.51 -30.82
CA GLU A 92 -13.34 27.28 -31.17
C GLU A 92 -14.18 26.03 -30.89
N LEU A 93 -14.82 25.98 -29.73
CA LEU A 93 -15.66 24.87 -29.34
C LEU A 93 -16.91 24.75 -30.22
N SER A 94 -17.57 25.87 -30.56
CA SER A 94 -18.67 25.87 -31.53
C SER A 94 -18.24 25.36 -32.90
N ALA A 95 -17.07 25.79 -33.39
CA ALA A 95 -16.57 25.38 -34.69
C ALA A 95 -16.21 23.88 -34.76
N SER A 96 -15.87 23.26 -33.62
CA SER A 96 -15.44 21.85 -33.56
C SER A 96 -16.54 20.83 -33.89
N LEU A 97 -17.82 21.23 -33.86
CA LEU A 97 -18.97 20.38 -34.21
C LEU A 97 -19.22 20.24 -35.73
N GLY A 98 -18.60 21.08 -36.56
CA GLY A 98 -18.82 21.07 -38.02
C GLY A 98 -20.28 21.37 -38.40
N GLU A 99 -20.80 20.71 -39.44
CA GLU A 99 -22.22 20.82 -39.86
C GLU A 99 -23.19 20.06 -38.93
N GLU A 100 -22.68 19.29 -37.95
CA GLU A 100 -23.49 18.48 -37.04
C GLU A 100 -23.94 19.30 -35.82
N GLY A 101 -24.96 20.14 -36.01
CA GLY A 101 -25.74 20.79 -34.96
C GLY A 101 -25.32 22.22 -34.64
N GLU A 102 -26.30 23.13 -34.61
CA GLU A 102 -26.09 24.50 -34.14
C GLU A 102 -25.98 24.53 -32.62
N ILE A 103 -24.86 25.03 -32.10
CA ILE A 103 -24.68 25.36 -30.67
C ILE A 103 -24.52 26.86 -30.51
N GLU A 104 -25.18 27.43 -29.49
CA GLU A 104 -24.91 28.79 -29.05
C GLU A 104 -23.88 28.76 -27.91
N ALA A 105 -22.59 28.96 -28.22
CA ALA A 105 -21.54 29.13 -27.22
C ALA A 105 -21.19 30.60 -27.00
N VAL A 106 -21.05 31.01 -25.74
CA VAL A 106 -20.76 32.40 -25.33
C VAL A 106 -19.64 32.43 -24.31
N GLY A 107 -18.65 33.28 -24.52
CA GLY A 107 -17.61 33.56 -23.52
C GLY A 107 -17.95 34.82 -22.72
N LEU A 108 -17.90 34.74 -21.39
CA LEU A 108 -18.10 35.90 -20.51
C LEU A 108 -16.92 36.05 -19.55
N ALA A 109 -16.51 37.30 -19.31
CA ALA A 109 -15.57 37.61 -18.24
C ALA A 109 -16.24 37.40 -16.88
N CYS A 110 -15.57 36.65 -16.01
CA CYS A 110 -16.00 36.41 -14.65
C CYS A 110 -14.77 36.15 -13.77
N ASP A 111 -14.49 37.07 -12.85
CA ASP A 111 -13.58 36.79 -11.74
C ASP A 111 -14.35 36.04 -10.66
N VAL A 112 -14.16 34.72 -10.60
CA VAL A 112 -14.86 33.88 -9.62
C VAL A 112 -14.50 34.23 -8.17
N SER A 113 -13.38 34.90 -7.91
CA SER A 113 -13.01 35.35 -6.56
C SER A 113 -13.81 36.58 -6.10
N ASN A 114 -14.55 37.22 -7.01
CA ASN A 114 -15.32 38.42 -6.76
C ASN A 114 -16.83 38.15 -6.89
N GLU A 115 -17.55 38.19 -5.78
CA GLU A 115 -18.99 37.90 -5.73
C GLU A 115 -19.82 38.78 -6.69
N THR A 116 -19.51 40.08 -6.79
CA THR A 116 -20.20 41.01 -7.70
C THR A 116 -19.96 40.64 -9.16
N SER A 117 -18.73 40.25 -9.52
CA SER A 117 -18.42 39.79 -10.87
C SER A 117 -19.21 38.52 -11.23
N VAL A 118 -19.30 37.57 -10.30
CA VAL A 118 -20.12 36.36 -10.47
C VAL A 118 -21.60 36.72 -10.65
N GLN A 119 -22.16 37.60 -9.81
CA GLN A 119 -23.55 38.04 -9.94
C GLN A 119 -23.84 38.69 -11.31
N GLN A 120 -22.93 39.53 -11.80
CA GLN A 120 -23.07 40.18 -13.12
C GLN A 120 -23.02 39.17 -14.28
N ALA A 121 -22.12 38.19 -14.20
CA ALA A 121 -22.04 37.14 -15.21
C ALA A 121 -23.31 36.29 -15.21
N PHE A 122 -23.83 35.89 -14.05
CA PHE A 122 -25.05 35.10 -13.94
C PHE A 122 -26.31 35.87 -14.31
N ALA A 123 -26.40 37.18 -14.02
CA ALA A 123 -27.47 38.04 -14.53
C ALA A 123 -27.45 38.12 -16.07
N THR A 124 -26.26 38.13 -16.68
CA THR A 124 -26.13 38.08 -18.14
C THR A 124 -26.64 36.74 -18.71
N ILE A 125 -26.34 35.62 -18.02
CA ILE A 125 -26.83 34.29 -18.39
C ILE A 125 -28.36 34.21 -18.26
N GLU A 126 -28.92 34.73 -17.17
CA GLU A 126 -30.36 34.81 -16.95
C GLU A 126 -31.05 35.63 -18.05
N ALA A 127 -30.52 36.81 -18.37
CA ALA A 127 -31.09 37.67 -19.41
C ALA A 127 -31.07 37.01 -20.80
N ARG A 128 -30.05 36.18 -21.10
CA ARG A 128 -29.88 35.55 -22.41
C ARG A 128 -30.61 34.21 -22.55
N PHE A 129 -30.57 33.37 -21.53
CA PHE A 129 -31.03 31.98 -21.60
C PHE A 129 -32.20 31.67 -20.65
N GLY A 130 -32.46 32.53 -19.66
CA GLY A 130 -33.56 32.40 -18.70
C GLY A 130 -33.44 31.28 -17.67
N ARG A 131 -32.47 30.37 -17.82
CA ARG A 131 -32.23 29.23 -16.93
C ARG A 131 -30.80 28.71 -17.05
N ILE A 132 -30.42 27.86 -16.11
CA ILE A 132 -29.25 26.99 -16.18
C ILE A 132 -29.72 25.57 -15.91
N ASP A 133 -29.24 24.61 -16.70
CA ASP A 133 -29.49 23.19 -16.47
C ASP A 133 -28.28 22.49 -15.84
N ILE A 134 -27.07 22.86 -16.28
CA ILE A 134 -25.81 22.23 -15.87
C ILE A 134 -24.79 23.31 -15.47
N LEU A 135 -24.18 23.17 -14.30
CA LEU A 135 -23.01 23.95 -13.88
C LEU A 135 -21.80 23.03 -13.67
N VAL A 136 -20.63 23.44 -14.15
CA VAL A 136 -19.34 22.82 -13.80
C VAL A 136 -18.39 23.90 -13.26
N THR A 137 -17.94 23.77 -12.01
CA THR A 137 -17.03 24.76 -11.39
C THR A 137 -15.57 24.31 -11.51
N ALA A 138 -14.94 24.55 -12.65
CA ALA A 138 -13.58 24.09 -12.93
C ALA A 138 -12.48 25.15 -12.73
N ALA A 139 -12.84 26.42 -12.47
CA ALA A 139 -11.88 27.45 -12.09
C ALA A 139 -11.13 27.06 -10.81
N GLY A 140 -9.80 27.18 -10.82
CA GLY A 140 -8.99 26.87 -9.65
C GLY A 140 -7.50 27.12 -9.86
N ILE A 141 -6.78 27.31 -8.76
CA ILE A 141 -5.33 27.49 -8.73
C ILE A 141 -4.68 26.59 -7.69
N VAL A 142 -3.38 26.34 -7.88
CA VAL A 142 -2.51 25.60 -6.96
C VAL A 142 -1.19 26.34 -6.82
N ALA A 143 -0.61 26.31 -5.62
CA ALA A 143 0.76 26.76 -5.38
C ALA A 143 1.41 25.90 -4.29
N ASN A 144 2.72 25.73 -4.40
CA ASN A 144 3.51 24.86 -3.52
C ASN A 144 4.50 25.73 -2.71
N PHE A 145 4.36 25.73 -1.39
CA PHE A 145 5.28 26.37 -0.46
C PHE A 145 5.35 25.55 0.83
N PRO A 146 6.52 25.44 1.48
CA PRO A 146 6.61 24.98 2.86
C PRO A 146 5.65 25.77 3.77
N ALA A 147 5.05 25.10 4.74
CA ALA A 147 3.93 25.66 5.51
C ALA A 147 4.33 26.93 6.27
N GLU A 148 5.55 26.97 6.81
CA GLU A 148 6.13 28.08 7.56
C GLU A 148 6.51 29.30 6.70
N THR A 149 6.55 29.14 5.37
CA THR A 149 6.89 30.22 4.43
C THR A 149 5.78 30.54 3.44
N TYR A 150 4.60 29.93 3.57
CA TYR A 150 3.49 30.13 2.64
C TYR A 150 2.97 31.58 2.76
N PRO A 151 3.00 32.40 1.69
CA PRO A 151 2.53 33.79 1.76
C PRO A 151 1.03 33.86 2.06
N THR A 152 0.64 34.60 3.12
CA THR A 152 -0.75 34.75 3.56
C THR A 152 -1.70 35.21 2.44
N ASP A 153 -1.29 36.19 1.64
CA ASP A 153 -2.12 36.69 0.52
C ASP A 153 -2.27 35.65 -0.59
N GLY A 154 -1.28 34.77 -0.77
CA GLY A 154 -1.37 33.61 -1.65
C GLY A 154 -2.39 32.59 -1.15
N VAL A 155 -2.45 32.35 0.18
CA VAL A 155 -3.48 31.49 0.79
C VAL A 155 -4.88 32.07 0.59
N ARG A 156 -5.06 33.37 0.87
CA ARG A 156 -6.35 34.05 0.68
C ARG A 156 -6.83 33.96 -0.75
N LYS A 157 -5.98 34.36 -1.71
CA LYS A 157 -6.30 34.26 -3.14
C LYS A 157 -6.67 32.84 -3.58
N LEU A 158 -5.95 31.83 -3.08
CA LEU A 158 -6.27 30.43 -3.36
C LEU A 158 -7.64 30.03 -2.83
N LEU A 159 -7.98 30.44 -1.60
CA LEU A 159 -9.30 30.16 -1.00
C LEU A 159 -10.43 30.94 -1.70
N ASP A 160 -10.20 32.20 -2.04
CA ASP A 160 -11.18 33.05 -2.72
C ASP A 160 -11.54 32.46 -4.09
N ILE A 161 -10.56 31.92 -4.83
CA ILE A 161 -10.81 31.27 -6.11
C ILE A 161 -11.40 29.87 -5.92
N ASN A 162 -10.71 28.98 -5.20
CA ASN A 162 -11.06 27.56 -5.17
C ASN A 162 -12.34 27.28 -4.37
N VAL A 163 -12.54 27.97 -3.25
CA VAL A 163 -13.65 27.72 -2.32
C VAL A 163 -14.75 28.74 -2.55
N MET A 164 -14.45 30.04 -2.39
CA MET A 164 -15.49 31.07 -2.49
C MET A 164 -16.02 31.20 -3.92
N GLY A 165 -15.17 31.11 -4.94
CA GLY A 165 -15.62 31.11 -6.34
C GLY A 165 -16.51 29.91 -6.69
N THR A 166 -16.18 28.72 -6.20
CA THR A 166 -17.06 27.54 -6.32
C THR A 166 -18.41 27.80 -5.64
N TRP A 167 -18.40 28.33 -4.42
CA TRP A 167 -19.60 28.66 -3.66
C TRP A 167 -20.49 29.69 -4.36
N PHE A 168 -19.92 30.81 -4.81
CA PHE A 168 -20.66 31.88 -5.47
C PHE A 168 -21.34 31.38 -6.74
N CYS A 169 -20.59 30.69 -7.62
CA CYS A 169 -21.13 30.15 -8.86
C CYS A 169 -22.21 29.08 -8.61
N ALA A 170 -21.99 28.18 -7.65
CA ALA A 170 -22.97 27.15 -7.29
C ALA A 170 -24.29 27.75 -6.79
N ARG A 171 -24.20 28.79 -5.93
CA ARG A 171 -25.34 29.50 -5.38
C ARG A 171 -26.13 30.25 -6.45
N GLU A 172 -25.45 31.00 -7.32
CA GLU A 172 -26.13 31.73 -8.40
C GLU A 172 -26.75 30.77 -9.42
N ALA A 173 -26.06 29.68 -9.79
CA ALA A 173 -26.63 28.67 -10.67
C ALA A 173 -27.89 28.02 -10.09
N ALA A 174 -27.87 27.71 -8.78
CA ALA A 174 -29.03 27.12 -8.14
C ALA A 174 -30.26 28.03 -8.20
N ARG A 175 -30.11 29.36 -8.18
CA ARG A 175 -31.25 30.29 -8.36
C ARG A 175 -31.87 30.20 -9.74
N LEU A 176 -31.07 29.88 -10.76
CA LEU A 176 -31.47 29.75 -12.16
C LEU A 176 -31.83 28.30 -12.57
N MET A 177 -32.02 27.40 -11.61
CA MET A 177 -32.46 26.01 -11.81
C MET A 177 -33.90 25.78 -11.30
N PRO A 178 -34.93 26.42 -11.87
CA PRO A 178 -36.31 26.34 -11.37
C PRO A 178 -36.93 24.94 -11.54
N ASN A 179 -36.45 24.15 -12.50
CA ASN A 179 -36.95 22.81 -12.81
C ASN A 179 -35.98 21.71 -12.34
N GLY A 180 -35.11 22.02 -11.38
CA GLY A 180 -33.96 21.19 -11.03
C GLY A 180 -32.78 21.38 -12.00
N GLY A 181 -31.74 20.58 -11.81
CA GLY A 181 -30.50 20.69 -12.59
C GLY A 181 -29.37 19.82 -12.04
N SER A 182 -28.18 19.94 -12.65
CA SER A 182 -26.98 19.26 -12.18
C SER A 182 -25.83 20.23 -11.97
N GLN A 183 -25.14 20.12 -10.84
CA GLN A 183 -23.91 20.83 -10.56
C GLN A 183 -22.77 19.83 -10.32
N VAL A 184 -21.66 20.03 -11.01
CA VAL A 184 -20.44 19.23 -10.88
C VAL A 184 -19.31 20.11 -10.37
N LEU A 185 -18.96 19.94 -9.10
CA LEU A 185 -17.91 20.73 -8.46
C LEU A 185 -16.56 20.03 -8.62
N ILE A 186 -15.54 20.74 -9.11
CA ILE A 186 -14.22 20.13 -9.33
C ILE A 186 -13.38 20.20 -8.06
N GLY A 187 -13.33 19.08 -7.36
CA GLY A 187 -12.45 18.81 -6.23
C GLY A 187 -11.03 18.51 -6.69
N SER A 188 -10.40 17.52 -6.03
CA SER A 188 -9.10 16.98 -6.37
C SER A 188 -8.83 15.77 -5.47
N MET A 189 -8.07 14.79 -5.96
CA MET A 189 -7.49 13.75 -5.12
C MET A 189 -6.75 14.32 -3.90
N SER A 190 -6.14 15.51 -4.04
CA SER A 190 -5.43 16.22 -2.99
C SER A 190 -6.32 16.64 -1.82
N GLY A 191 -7.65 16.67 -2.01
CA GLY A 191 -8.60 16.86 -0.93
C GLY A 191 -8.76 15.63 -0.03
N SER A 192 -8.27 14.46 -0.46
CA SER A 192 -8.45 13.17 0.22
C SER A 192 -7.18 12.62 0.87
N ILE A 193 -6.01 13.13 0.46
CA ILE A 193 -4.71 12.59 0.84
C ILE A 193 -3.67 13.71 1.03
N VAL A 194 -2.51 13.33 1.54
CA VAL A 194 -1.30 14.17 1.51
C VAL A 194 -0.51 13.85 0.25
N ASN A 195 -0.22 14.87 -0.56
CA ASN A 195 0.63 14.70 -1.74
C ASN A 195 2.10 14.76 -1.31
N ILE A 196 2.88 13.75 -1.68
CA ILE A 196 4.32 13.69 -1.42
C ILE A 196 5.03 13.65 -2.78
N PRO A 197 6.06 14.49 -3.01
CA PRO A 197 6.78 15.33 -2.03
C PRO A 197 6.29 16.79 -1.90
N GLN A 198 5.13 17.16 -2.46
CA GLN A 198 4.74 18.58 -2.59
C GLN A 198 4.25 19.20 -1.27
N PRO A 199 4.86 20.30 -0.81
CA PRO A 199 4.32 21.08 0.30
C PRO A 199 3.19 21.99 -0.22
N GLN A 200 1.93 21.59 -0.03
CA GLN A 200 0.76 22.30 -0.58
C GLN A 200 -0.48 22.26 0.33
N THR A 201 -0.29 22.35 1.64
CA THR A 201 -1.37 22.26 2.65
C THR A 201 -2.60 23.13 2.32
N PRO A 202 -2.47 24.42 1.91
CA PRO A 202 -3.63 25.24 1.54
C PRO A 202 -4.44 24.73 0.35
N TYR A 203 -3.77 24.20 -0.67
CA TYR A 203 -4.46 23.61 -1.80
C TYR A 203 -5.29 22.39 -1.36
N ASN A 204 -4.69 21.50 -0.56
CA ASN A 204 -5.34 20.27 -0.10
C ASN A 204 -6.61 20.57 0.71
N PHE A 205 -6.54 21.48 1.70
CA PHE A 205 -7.75 21.82 2.46
C PHE A 205 -8.78 22.59 1.62
N SER A 206 -8.37 23.39 0.63
CA SER A 206 -9.31 24.08 -0.27
C SER A 206 -10.14 23.07 -1.10
N LYS A 207 -9.50 22.00 -1.58
CA LYS A 207 -10.18 20.94 -2.34
C LYS A 207 -10.98 20.00 -1.44
N ALA A 208 -10.56 19.79 -0.19
CA ALA A 208 -11.39 19.13 0.82
C ALA A 208 -12.68 19.94 1.10
N ALA A 209 -12.59 21.27 1.19
CA ALA A 209 -13.75 22.14 1.37
C ALA A 209 -14.75 22.03 0.21
N VAL A 210 -14.28 22.01 -1.05
CA VAL A 210 -15.14 21.81 -2.24
C VAL A 210 -15.86 20.45 -2.20
N ARG A 211 -15.16 19.38 -1.81
CA ARG A 211 -15.76 18.04 -1.69
C ARG A 211 -16.89 18.03 -0.66
N GLN A 212 -16.66 18.64 0.51
CA GLN A 212 -17.67 18.73 1.56
C GLN A 212 -18.83 19.67 1.15
N MET A 213 -18.54 20.76 0.45
CA MET A 213 -19.55 21.68 -0.09
C MET A 213 -20.52 20.95 -1.03
N ALA A 214 -20.02 20.08 -1.92
CA ALA A 214 -20.87 19.28 -2.80
C ALA A 214 -21.86 18.41 -2.00
N ARG A 215 -21.40 17.79 -0.90
CA ARG A 215 -22.23 16.94 -0.04
C ARG A 215 -23.32 17.74 0.68
N SER A 216 -22.97 18.89 1.25
CA SER A 216 -23.95 19.74 1.95
C SER A 216 -25.00 20.29 0.99
N LEU A 217 -24.58 20.86 -0.15
CA LEU A 217 -25.49 21.43 -1.15
C LEU A 217 -26.40 20.38 -1.78
N ALA A 218 -25.90 19.14 -1.95
CA ALA A 218 -26.71 18.03 -2.43
C ALA A 218 -27.92 17.76 -1.51
N VAL A 219 -27.72 17.81 -0.19
CA VAL A 219 -28.82 17.63 0.77
C VAL A 219 -29.76 18.83 0.76
N GLU A 220 -29.22 20.05 0.76
CA GLU A 220 -30.02 21.28 0.83
C GLU A 220 -30.92 21.46 -0.40
N TRP A 221 -30.47 21.05 -1.59
CA TRP A 221 -31.21 21.28 -2.84
C TRP A 221 -31.85 20.02 -3.45
N ALA A 222 -31.75 18.86 -2.79
CA ALA A 222 -32.41 17.62 -3.24
C ALA A 222 -33.92 17.81 -3.47
N GLY A 223 -34.61 18.51 -2.57
CA GLY A 223 -36.05 18.78 -2.69
C GLY A 223 -36.43 19.68 -3.87
N ARG A 224 -35.46 20.37 -4.47
CA ARG A 224 -35.63 21.22 -5.66
C ARG A 224 -35.28 20.47 -6.97
N GLY A 225 -34.94 19.19 -6.88
CA GLY A 225 -34.47 18.41 -8.03
C GLY A 225 -33.07 18.82 -8.53
N ILE A 226 -32.29 19.53 -7.72
CA ILE A 226 -30.91 19.91 -8.07
C ILE A 226 -29.97 18.86 -7.47
N ARG A 227 -29.17 18.24 -8.33
CA ARG A 227 -28.12 17.29 -7.92
C ARG A 227 -26.80 18.01 -7.86
N VAL A 228 -26.09 17.89 -6.74
CA VAL A 228 -24.72 18.38 -6.62
C VAL A 228 -23.79 17.20 -6.42
N ASN A 229 -22.77 17.08 -7.26
CA ASN A 229 -21.75 16.02 -7.18
C ASN A 229 -20.36 16.63 -7.35
N CYS A 230 -19.34 15.85 -7.01
CA CYS A 230 -17.95 16.26 -7.12
C CYS A 230 -17.17 15.31 -8.04
N ILE A 231 -16.27 15.86 -8.86
CA ILE A 231 -15.22 15.09 -9.52
C ILE A 231 -13.90 15.46 -8.85
N SER A 232 -13.11 14.46 -8.47
CA SER A 232 -11.77 14.62 -7.91
C SER A 232 -10.71 14.06 -8.87
N PRO A 233 -10.15 14.90 -9.76
CA PRO A 233 -9.07 14.49 -10.66
C PRO A 233 -7.77 14.17 -9.91
N GLY A 234 -6.97 13.26 -10.49
CA GLY A 234 -5.57 13.06 -10.14
C GLY A 234 -4.61 14.01 -10.85
N TYR A 235 -3.35 13.59 -11.03
CA TYR A 235 -2.40 14.32 -11.84
C TYR A 235 -2.79 14.24 -13.33
N MET A 236 -3.22 15.37 -13.89
CA MET A 236 -3.64 15.51 -15.28
C MET A 236 -2.60 16.21 -16.14
N LEU A 237 -2.35 15.70 -17.34
CA LEU A 237 -1.44 16.28 -18.35
C LEU A 237 -2.07 17.48 -19.06
N THR A 238 -2.28 18.57 -18.32
CA THR A 238 -2.65 19.86 -18.93
C THR A 238 -1.45 20.52 -19.60
N ALA A 239 -1.68 21.50 -20.49
CA ALA A 239 -0.59 22.25 -21.13
C ALA A 239 0.39 22.88 -20.11
N LEU A 240 -0.13 23.38 -18.99
CA LEU A 240 0.67 23.92 -17.88
C LEU A 240 1.53 22.82 -17.23
N THR A 241 0.90 21.71 -16.84
CA THR A 241 1.59 20.60 -16.17
C THR A 241 2.65 19.99 -17.09
N LYS A 242 2.37 19.85 -18.38
CA LYS A 242 3.32 19.38 -19.37
C LYS A 242 4.58 20.26 -19.41
N GLY A 243 4.41 21.60 -19.45
CA GLY A 243 5.55 22.53 -19.44
C GLY A 243 6.40 22.50 -18.17
N ILE A 244 5.82 22.12 -17.02
CA ILE A 244 6.57 21.90 -15.77
C ILE A 244 7.34 20.58 -15.83
N LEU A 245 6.67 19.50 -16.22
CA LEU A 245 7.25 18.15 -16.24
C LEU A 245 8.30 17.96 -17.34
N ASP A 246 8.20 18.69 -18.45
CA ASP A 246 9.23 18.72 -19.49
C ASP A 246 10.54 19.33 -18.95
N LYS A 247 10.47 20.17 -17.92
CA LYS A 247 11.62 20.77 -17.22
C LYS A 247 12.09 19.99 -16.00
N ASP A 248 11.25 19.09 -15.48
CA ASP A 248 11.56 18.24 -14.32
C ASP A 248 11.11 16.78 -14.57
N PRO A 249 11.91 16.01 -15.34
CA PRO A 249 11.62 14.61 -15.63
C PRO A 249 11.58 13.72 -14.37
N VAL A 250 12.35 14.07 -13.33
CA VAL A 250 12.40 13.32 -12.07
C VAL A 250 11.06 13.42 -11.34
N LEU A 251 10.47 14.63 -11.30
CA LEU A 251 9.14 14.84 -10.75
C LEU A 251 8.07 14.08 -11.52
N ARG A 252 8.17 14.05 -12.86
CA ARG A 252 7.28 13.27 -13.72
C ARG A 252 7.33 11.78 -13.36
N ASP A 253 8.52 11.20 -13.32
CA ASP A 253 8.69 9.77 -13.03
C ASP A 253 8.23 9.45 -11.60
N THR A 254 8.49 10.34 -10.65
CA THR A 254 8.01 10.22 -9.27
C THR A 254 6.49 10.18 -9.21
N TRP A 255 5.79 11.07 -9.93
CA TRP A 255 4.33 11.08 -9.94
C TRP A 255 3.77 9.85 -10.63
N VAL A 256 4.29 9.51 -11.82
CA VAL A 256 3.84 8.35 -12.59
C VAL A 256 4.04 7.06 -11.82
N SER A 257 5.17 6.89 -11.11
CA SER A 257 5.44 5.70 -10.29
C SER A 257 4.43 5.48 -9.16
N LYS A 258 3.71 6.54 -8.76
CA LYS A 258 2.69 6.50 -7.72
C LYS A 258 1.27 6.32 -8.28
N ILE A 259 1.08 6.33 -9.59
CA ILE A 259 -0.21 6.11 -10.22
C ILE A 259 -0.29 4.64 -10.68
N PRO A 260 -1.19 3.80 -10.12
CA PRO A 260 -1.32 2.40 -10.52
C PRO A 260 -1.53 2.15 -12.02
N GLN A 261 -2.26 3.04 -12.72
CA GLN A 261 -2.40 2.95 -14.18
C GLN A 261 -1.11 3.25 -14.97
N GLY A 262 -0.01 3.60 -14.29
CA GLY A 262 1.32 3.78 -14.90
C GLY A 262 1.43 4.99 -15.82
N ARG A 263 0.45 5.90 -15.76
CA ARG A 263 0.43 7.15 -16.54
C ARG A 263 -0.29 8.24 -15.78
N MET A 264 0.03 9.48 -16.12
CA MET A 264 -0.83 10.60 -15.76
C MET A 264 -2.14 10.55 -16.54
N GLY A 265 -3.19 11.12 -15.97
CA GLY A 265 -4.46 11.26 -16.66
C GLY A 265 -4.33 12.23 -17.83
N ASP A 266 -4.94 11.88 -18.95
CA ASP A 266 -5.20 12.83 -20.02
C ASP A 266 -6.47 13.61 -19.66
N PRO A 267 -6.58 14.92 -19.93
CA PRO A 267 -7.82 15.65 -19.71
C PRO A 267 -9.06 14.95 -20.28
N SER A 268 -8.92 14.19 -21.36
CA SER A 268 -10.02 13.40 -21.95
C SER A 268 -10.53 12.25 -21.07
N ASP A 269 -9.74 11.77 -20.10
CA ASP A 269 -10.20 10.77 -19.11
C ASP A 269 -11.35 11.32 -18.23
N LEU A 270 -11.54 12.65 -18.18
CA LEU A 270 -12.62 13.29 -17.45
C LEU A 270 -13.92 13.44 -18.24
N LYS A 271 -13.91 13.22 -19.58
CA LYS A 271 -15.08 13.47 -20.44
C LYS A 271 -16.29 12.63 -20.00
N GLY A 272 -16.10 11.31 -19.86
CA GLY A 272 -17.17 10.41 -19.45
C GLY A 272 -17.70 10.72 -18.06
N ALA A 273 -16.83 11.09 -17.13
CA ALA A 273 -17.18 11.43 -15.76
C ALA A 273 -18.06 12.68 -15.67
N VAL A 274 -17.68 13.75 -16.39
CA VAL A 274 -18.47 15.00 -16.38
C VAL A 274 -19.81 14.80 -17.08
N VAL A 275 -19.86 14.11 -18.22
CA VAL A 275 -21.11 13.84 -18.94
C VAL A 275 -22.04 12.96 -18.09
N TYR A 276 -21.53 11.91 -17.44
CA TYR A 276 -22.32 11.07 -16.55
C TYR A 276 -22.99 11.91 -15.45
N LEU A 277 -22.21 12.72 -14.72
CA LEU A 277 -22.75 13.50 -13.59
C LEU A 277 -23.63 14.67 -14.04
N ALA A 278 -23.35 15.28 -15.20
CA ALA A 278 -24.14 16.38 -15.74
C ALA A 278 -25.49 15.93 -16.32
N SER A 279 -25.54 14.75 -16.96
CA SER A 279 -26.71 14.26 -17.69
C SER A 279 -27.71 13.49 -16.83
N ASP A 280 -28.81 13.08 -17.48
CA ASP A 280 -29.87 12.25 -16.89
C ASP A 280 -29.42 10.83 -16.51
N ALA A 281 -28.24 10.40 -16.98
CA ALA A 281 -27.64 9.11 -16.63
C ALA A 281 -27.39 8.99 -15.11
N SER A 282 -27.26 10.10 -14.40
CA SER A 282 -27.00 10.17 -12.96
C SER A 282 -28.18 10.74 -12.16
N LYS A 283 -29.42 10.56 -12.65
CA LYS A 283 -30.67 11.04 -11.99
C LYS A 283 -30.80 10.68 -10.51
N TYR A 284 -30.22 9.56 -10.09
CA TYR A 284 -30.25 9.11 -8.68
C TYR A 284 -28.90 9.25 -7.96
N THR A 285 -27.96 9.98 -8.54
CA THR A 285 -26.63 10.24 -7.97
C THR A 285 -26.54 11.69 -7.53
N THR A 286 -26.49 11.92 -6.21
CA THR A 286 -26.24 13.24 -5.61
C THR A 286 -25.40 13.11 -4.34
N GLY A 287 -24.60 14.12 -4.02
CA GLY A 287 -23.65 14.11 -2.91
C GLY A 287 -22.45 13.19 -3.13
N SER A 288 -22.32 12.61 -4.33
CA SER A 288 -21.26 11.66 -4.64
C SER A 288 -19.98 12.35 -5.07
N GLU A 289 -18.86 11.73 -4.75
CA GLU A 289 -17.54 12.08 -5.27
C GLU A 289 -17.07 10.99 -6.22
N LEU A 290 -16.78 11.37 -7.46
CA LEU A 290 -16.17 10.51 -8.45
C LEU A 290 -14.68 10.83 -8.55
N VAL A 291 -13.83 9.94 -8.03
CA VAL A 291 -12.37 10.08 -8.10
C VAL A 291 -11.88 9.55 -9.45
N VAL A 292 -11.12 10.37 -10.17
CA VAL A 292 -10.55 10.04 -11.49
C VAL A 292 -9.05 10.32 -11.46
N ASP A 293 -8.28 9.41 -10.87
CA ASP A 293 -6.87 9.63 -10.53
C ASP A 293 -5.93 8.50 -10.94
N GLY A 294 -6.40 7.56 -11.77
CA GLY A 294 -5.63 6.39 -12.16
C GLY A 294 -5.31 5.43 -11.02
N GLY A 295 -6.01 5.54 -9.88
CA GLY A 295 -5.81 4.77 -8.67
C GLY A 295 -4.81 5.37 -7.67
N TYR A 296 -4.35 6.62 -7.89
CA TYR A 296 -3.31 7.25 -7.07
C TYR A 296 -3.64 7.27 -5.57
N THR A 297 -4.90 7.54 -5.23
CA THR A 297 -5.39 7.60 -3.84
C THR A 297 -5.60 6.23 -3.21
N LEU A 298 -5.57 5.16 -4.01
CA LEU A 298 -5.70 3.80 -3.51
C LEU A 298 -4.32 3.30 -3.04
N PRO A 299 -4.28 2.41 -2.03
CA PRO A 299 -3.01 1.81 -1.63
C PRO A 299 -2.40 1.09 -2.82
N LEU A 300 -1.24 1.58 -3.28
CA LEU A 300 -0.42 0.86 -4.24
C LEU A 300 -0.16 -0.54 -3.66
N PRO A 301 -0.46 -1.64 -4.39
CA PRO A 301 0.16 -2.90 -4.08
C PRO A 301 1.67 -2.65 -4.15
N VAL A 302 2.42 -3.04 -3.12
CA VAL A 302 3.88 -2.90 -3.08
C VAL A 302 4.48 -3.81 -4.17
N ARG A 303 4.52 -3.31 -5.42
CA ARG A 303 5.27 -3.84 -6.55
C ARG A 303 5.75 -2.70 -7.46
N GLN A 304 7.01 -2.35 -7.22
CA GLN A 304 8.09 -2.06 -8.19
C GLN A 304 8.10 -0.76 -9.02
N GLN A 305 9.12 0.05 -8.73
CA GLN A 305 9.89 0.88 -9.66
C GLN A 305 10.76 0.04 -10.64
N LEU A 306 10.22 -0.97 -11.33
CA LEU A 306 10.97 -1.67 -12.38
C LEU A 306 10.21 -1.61 -13.72
N LEU A 307 10.88 -1.01 -14.71
CA LEU A 307 10.53 -0.79 -16.11
C LEU A 307 10.23 -2.10 -16.90
N PRO A 308 9.70 -2.02 -18.15
CA PRO A 308 8.47 -2.70 -18.55
C PRO A 308 8.59 -4.11 -19.16
N LEU A 309 7.63 -4.95 -18.76
CA LEU A 309 6.78 -5.89 -19.50
C LEU A 309 7.37 -6.69 -20.69
N SER A 310 7.31 -8.02 -20.55
CA SER A 310 6.40 -8.78 -21.43
C SER A 310 5.87 -10.07 -20.77
N HIS A 311 4.59 -10.33 -21.02
CA HIS A 311 3.80 -11.56 -20.84
C HIS A 311 3.20 -11.91 -19.46
N ASN A 312 1.88 -11.72 -19.43
CA ASN A 312 0.88 -12.22 -18.48
C ASN A 312 1.03 -13.71 -18.15
N TYR A 313 0.90 -14.06 -16.87
CA TYR A 313 -0.06 -15.00 -16.27
C TYR A 313 0.37 -15.21 -14.81
N ALA A 314 -0.53 -14.96 -13.85
CA ALA A 314 -0.46 -15.38 -12.45
C ALA A 314 0.92 -15.27 -11.74
N THR A 315 1.20 -14.16 -11.04
CA THR A 315 2.18 -14.21 -9.96
C THR A 315 1.51 -14.00 -8.61
N MET A 316 1.23 -15.13 -7.93
CA MET A 316 1.60 -15.20 -6.52
C MET A 316 2.98 -14.55 -6.38
N ALA A 317 3.20 -13.69 -5.39
CA ALA A 317 4.56 -13.24 -5.09
C ALA A 317 5.42 -14.50 -4.94
N LEU A 318 6.33 -14.74 -5.89
CA LEU A 318 7.34 -15.77 -5.76
C LEU A 318 8.08 -15.43 -4.47
N ILE A 319 7.98 -16.31 -3.48
CA ILE A 319 8.80 -16.22 -2.28
C ILE A 319 10.24 -16.24 -2.78
N GLN A 320 10.94 -15.12 -2.68
CA GLN A 320 12.37 -15.06 -3.00
C GLN A 320 13.15 -15.67 -1.85
N ALA A 321 13.11 -17.00 -1.80
CA ALA A 321 13.83 -17.80 -0.83
C ALA A 321 14.41 -19.02 -1.53
N LYS A 322 15.48 -19.57 -0.95
CA LYS A 322 16.10 -20.80 -1.40
C LYS A 322 16.01 -21.81 -0.26
N PRO A 323 15.95 -23.12 -0.53
CA PRO A 323 16.07 -24.11 0.52
C PRO A 323 17.36 -23.90 1.31
N PHE A 324 17.28 -24.07 2.63
CA PHE A 324 18.42 -23.89 3.53
C PHE A 324 18.30 -24.80 4.73
N ARG A 325 19.44 -25.08 5.39
CA ARG A 325 19.49 -25.95 6.57
C ARG A 325 19.68 -25.14 7.85
N LEU A 326 18.82 -25.41 8.83
CA LEU A 326 18.83 -24.80 10.15
C LEU A 326 19.42 -25.76 11.18
N ALA A 327 20.18 -25.22 12.15
CA ALA A 327 20.63 -25.95 13.35
C ALA A 327 20.27 -25.17 14.62
N LEU A 328 19.53 -25.79 15.54
CA LEU A 328 19.19 -25.24 16.86
C LEU A 328 20.08 -25.90 17.92
N LEU A 329 20.80 -25.08 18.70
CA LEU A 329 21.74 -25.54 19.71
C LEU A 329 21.09 -25.57 21.10
N GLN A 330 20.61 -26.74 21.51
CA GLN A 330 20.09 -26.96 22.85
C GLN A 330 21.23 -27.21 23.83
N LEU A 331 21.79 -26.14 24.37
CA LEU A 331 23.01 -26.17 25.19
C LEU A 331 22.76 -26.70 26.61
N ALA A 332 23.63 -27.58 27.10
CA ALA A 332 23.72 -27.95 28.51
C ALA A 332 24.98 -27.39 29.17
N GLY A 333 25.11 -27.55 30.49
CA GLY A 333 26.30 -27.14 31.24
C GLY A 333 26.48 -25.62 31.35
N LEU A 334 25.42 -24.85 31.10
CA LEU A 334 25.41 -23.40 31.34
C LEU A 334 25.45 -23.13 32.85
N SER A 335 26.23 -22.11 33.24
CA SER A 335 26.53 -21.80 34.63
C SER A 335 26.57 -20.29 34.90
N ALA A 336 26.89 -19.90 36.12
CA ALA A 336 27.20 -18.50 36.44
C ALA A 336 28.55 -18.02 35.86
N ASN A 337 29.39 -18.90 35.30
CA ASN A 337 30.63 -18.49 34.67
C ASN A 337 30.42 -18.20 33.18
N LYS A 338 30.36 -16.91 32.83
CA LYS A 338 30.18 -16.43 31.45
C LYS A 338 31.22 -16.97 30.47
N ALA A 339 32.51 -16.97 30.83
CA ALA A 339 33.56 -17.48 29.97
C ALA A 339 33.40 -18.99 29.68
N SER A 340 32.95 -19.77 30.67
CA SER A 340 32.59 -21.17 30.49
C SER A 340 31.41 -21.34 29.53
N ASN A 341 30.38 -20.50 29.66
CA ASN A 341 29.23 -20.53 28.75
C ASN A 341 29.63 -20.19 27.31
N ILE A 342 30.52 -19.20 27.11
CA ILE A 342 31.11 -18.86 25.81
C ILE A 342 31.88 -20.05 25.23
N ALA A 343 32.65 -20.77 26.04
CA ALA A 343 33.37 -21.96 25.59
C ALA A 343 32.41 -23.10 25.17
N VAL A 344 31.32 -23.32 25.91
CA VAL A 344 30.26 -24.28 25.57
C VAL A 344 29.61 -23.91 24.23
N ALA A 345 29.17 -22.66 24.06
CA ALA A 345 28.57 -22.19 22.83
C ALA A 345 29.53 -22.30 21.63
N ARG A 346 30.80 -21.94 21.80
CA ARG A 346 31.83 -22.05 20.75
C ARG A 346 32.02 -23.48 20.28
N LYS A 347 32.08 -24.44 21.22
CA LYS A 347 32.17 -25.87 20.90
C LYS A 347 30.93 -26.35 20.14
N ALA A 348 29.73 -25.95 20.57
CA ALA A 348 28.47 -26.35 19.94
C ALA A 348 28.34 -25.78 18.51
N VAL A 349 28.66 -24.49 18.31
CA VAL A 349 28.67 -23.85 16.98
C VAL A 349 29.66 -24.52 16.05
N ALA A 350 30.88 -24.80 16.51
CA ALA A 350 31.89 -25.52 15.72
C ALA A 350 31.43 -26.94 15.34
N THR A 351 30.78 -27.64 16.27
CA THR A 351 30.22 -28.98 16.04
C THR A 351 29.10 -28.93 14.99
N ALA A 352 28.20 -27.95 15.08
CA ALA A 352 27.15 -27.76 14.08
C ALA A 352 27.71 -27.41 12.70
N ALA A 353 28.69 -26.51 12.63
CA ALA A 353 29.34 -26.09 11.40
C ALA A 353 30.16 -27.21 10.71
N ALA A 354 30.62 -28.21 11.48
CA ALA A 354 31.32 -29.39 10.96
C ALA A 354 30.40 -30.50 10.46
N SER A 355 29.08 -30.39 10.67
CA SER A 355 28.12 -31.39 10.19
C SER A 355 28.01 -31.40 8.66
N VAL A 356 27.54 -32.54 8.11
CA VAL A 356 27.31 -32.72 6.68
C VAL A 356 25.87 -33.23 6.47
N PRO A 357 25.01 -32.50 5.72
CA PRO A 357 25.29 -31.17 5.15
C PRO A 357 25.41 -30.08 6.23
N LYS A 358 26.28 -29.11 5.95
CA LYS A 358 26.55 -27.98 6.85
C LYS A 358 25.33 -27.05 6.92
N PRO A 359 24.93 -26.56 8.12
CA PRO A 359 23.83 -25.62 8.24
C PRO A 359 24.17 -24.25 7.64
N ASP A 360 23.18 -23.61 7.04
CA ASP A 360 23.22 -22.23 6.53
C ASP A 360 22.89 -21.20 7.62
N LEU A 361 22.17 -21.64 8.65
CA LEU A 361 21.80 -20.85 9.82
C LEU A 361 21.93 -21.66 11.11
N ILE A 362 22.63 -21.12 12.09
CA ILE A 362 22.78 -21.69 13.44
C ILE A 362 22.10 -20.77 14.46
N VAL A 363 21.44 -21.34 15.46
CA VAL A 363 20.68 -20.59 16.48
C VAL A 363 21.11 -21.03 17.87
N LEU A 364 21.50 -20.07 18.71
CA LEU A 364 21.72 -20.25 20.14
C LEU A 364 20.43 -19.97 20.95
N PRO A 365 20.32 -20.44 22.21
CA PRO A 365 19.10 -20.27 23.00
C PRO A 365 19.01 -18.91 23.72
N GLU A 366 17.88 -18.62 24.36
CA GLU A 366 17.69 -17.39 25.17
C GLU A 366 18.62 -17.36 26.40
N ILE A 367 19.21 -16.19 26.69
CA ILE A 367 20.07 -15.89 27.85
C ILE A 367 21.04 -17.05 28.15
N TRP A 368 21.83 -17.40 27.13
CA TRP A 368 22.74 -18.55 27.23
C TRP A 368 24.06 -18.19 27.91
N ASN A 369 24.42 -16.90 27.94
CA ASN A 369 25.71 -16.44 28.44
C ASN A 369 25.74 -16.25 29.97
N SER A 370 24.59 -16.31 30.64
CA SER A 370 24.48 -16.04 32.08
C SER A 370 23.28 -16.77 32.71
N PRO A 371 23.15 -16.81 34.05
CA PRO A 371 21.97 -17.36 34.71
C PRO A 371 20.70 -16.59 34.35
N TYR A 372 19.61 -17.31 34.07
CA TYR A 372 18.29 -16.71 33.82
C TYR A 372 17.59 -16.34 35.13
N ALA A 373 17.95 -15.18 35.68
CA ALA A 373 17.40 -14.66 36.93
C ALA A 373 17.41 -13.12 36.95
N VAL A 374 16.34 -12.53 37.51
CA VAL A 374 16.20 -11.08 37.67
C VAL A 374 17.38 -10.45 38.44
N THR A 375 17.93 -11.17 39.42
CA THR A 375 19.10 -10.72 40.19
C THR A 375 20.41 -10.75 39.40
N ALA A 376 20.45 -11.47 38.28
CA ALA A 376 21.67 -11.66 37.48
C ALA A 376 21.70 -10.75 36.25
N PHE A 377 20.56 -10.37 35.66
CA PHE A 377 20.57 -9.67 34.37
C PHE A 377 21.44 -8.41 34.33
N ARG A 378 21.39 -7.56 35.37
CA ARG A 378 22.22 -6.35 35.43
C ARG A 378 23.70 -6.68 35.62
N GLU A 379 24.04 -7.60 36.52
CA GLU A 379 25.43 -8.01 36.78
C GLU A 379 26.10 -8.59 35.53
N TYR A 380 25.36 -9.38 34.76
CA TYR A 380 25.89 -10.08 33.59
C TYR A 380 25.71 -9.30 32.28
N SER A 381 25.08 -8.13 32.33
CA SER A 381 24.79 -7.34 31.15
C SER A 381 26.04 -6.83 30.44
N GLU A 382 25.95 -6.75 29.12
CA GLU A 382 27.03 -6.31 28.25
C GLU A 382 26.56 -5.22 27.30
N ARG A 383 27.49 -4.42 26.78
CA ARG A 383 27.18 -3.47 25.72
C ARG A 383 27.02 -4.20 24.40
N VAL A 384 25.94 -3.86 23.69
CA VAL A 384 25.65 -4.41 22.36
C VAL A 384 25.61 -3.27 21.34
N PRO A 385 26.41 -3.35 20.26
CA PRO A 385 26.35 -2.40 19.16
C PRO A 385 24.94 -2.15 18.62
N ASN A 386 24.69 -0.92 18.16
CA ASN A 386 23.46 -0.57 17.46
C ASN A 386 23.57 -0.95 15.98
N VAL A 387 22.47 -1.44 15.41
CA VAL A 387 22.36 -1.77 13.98
C VAL A 387 21.32 -0.85 13.36
N LYS A 388 21.67 -0.25 12.22
CA LYS A 388 20.79 0.59 11.41
C LYS A 388 20.89 0.13 9.95
N ASP A 389 19.74 -0.05 9.30
CA ASP A 389 19.66 -0.43 7.88
C ASP A 389 20.50 -1.68 7.51
N GLY A 390 20.57 -2.66 8.42
CA GLY A 390 21.30 -3.93 8.22
C GLY A 390 22.81 -3.85 8.46
N ALA A 391 23.32 -2.70 8.93
CA ALA A 391 24.72 -2.51 9.25
C ALA A 391 24.91 -1.91 10.65
N GLU A 392 26.02 -2.26 11.29
CA GLU A 392 26.40 -1.71 12.58
C GLU A 392 26.76 -0.22 12.48
N VAL A 393 26.38 0.56 13.50
CA VAL A 393 26.79 1.95 13.64
C VAL A 393 28.22 2.01 14.19
N ALA A 394 29.14 2.65 13.45
CA ALA A 394 30.55 2.72 13.79
C ALA A 394 30.81 3.37 15.17
N GLY A 395 31.82 2.87 15.90
CA GLY A 395 32.34 3.48 17.13
C GLY A 395 31.73 2.99 18.45
N SER A 396 30.93 1.92 18.42
CA SER A 396 30.35 1.35 19.65
C SER A 396 31.30 0.36 20.34
N THR A 397 31.41 0.46 21.67
CA THR A 397 32.12 -0.54 22.50
C THR A 397 31.23 -1.77 22.67
N GLU A 398 31.78 -2.97 22.48
CA GLU A 398 31.05 -4.24 22.65
C GLU A 398 31.58 -5.07 23.83
N GLY A 399 30.74 -5.97 24.36
CA GLY A 399 31.11 -6.94 25.38
C GLY A 399 31.77 -8.22 24.83
N GLU A 400 32.39 -9.00 25.71
CA GLU A 400 33.12 -10.22 25.37
C GLU A 400 32.25 -11.28 24.68
N THR A 401 30.96 -11.36 25.01
CA THR A 401 30.03 -12.31 24.40
C THR A 401 29.74 -11.91 22.95
N ILE A 402 29.63 -10.60 22.66
CA ILE A 402 29.46 -10.09 21.30
C ILE A 402 30.68 -10.39 20.45
N THR A 403 31.89 -10.12 20.96
CA THR A 403 33.14 -10.44 20.26
C THR A 403 33.24 -11.94 19.97
N ALA A 404 32.92 -12.79 20.94
CA ALA A 404 32.91 -14.24 20.75
C ALA A 404 31.92 -14.68 19.68
N MET A 405 30.70 -14.11 19.61
CA MET A 405 29.71 -14.45 18.59
C MET A 405 30.17 -14.09 17.18
N ARG A 406 30.85 -12.95 16.99
CA ARG A 406 31.45 -12.60 15.69
C ARG A 406 32.49 -13.60 15.24
N GLU A 407 33.36 -14.00 16.15
CA GLU A 407 34.38 -15.02 15.88
C GLU A 407 33.75 -16.37 15.55
N MET A 408 32.72 -16.77 16.30
CA MET A 408 31.97 -18.01 16.05
C MET A 408 31.33 -18.01 14.67
N ALA A 409 30.64 -16.94 14.28
CA ALA A 409 30.00 -16.82 12.96
C ALA A 409 31.03 -16.85 11.82
N ARG A 410 32.13 -16.08 11.97
CA ARG A 410 33.22 -16.01 10.98
C ARG A 410 33.98 -17.33 10.83
N ALA A 411 34.29 -18.00 11.95
CA ALA A 411 34.96 -19.29 11.94
C ALA A 411 34.05 -20.39 11.37
N ALA A 412 32.76 -20.36 11.70
CA ALA A 412 31.77 -21.26 11.13
C ALA A 412 31.53 -20.98 9.65
N GLY A 413 31.64 -19.73 9.19
CA GLY A 413 31.28 -19.31 7.84
C GLY A 413 29.80 -19.57 7.55
N THR A 414 28.94 -19.25 8.51
CA THR A 414 27.48 -19.52 8.51
C THR A 414 26.78 -18.37 9.23
N TYR A 415 25.52 -18.07 8.88
CA TYR A 415 24.73 -17.10 9.66
C TYR A 415 24.52 -17.62 11.10
N LEU A 416 24.65 -16.74 12.08
CA LEU A 416 24.45 -17.08 13.49
C LEU A 416 23.42 -16.14 14.12
N ILE A 417 22.29 -16.70 14.56
CA ILE A 417 21.43 -16.05 15.54
C ILE A 417 22.01 -16.34 16.92
N GLY A 418 22.52 -15.30 17.56
CA GLY A 418 23.24 -15.31 18.82
C GLY A 418 22.40 -15.63 20.05
N GLY A 419 21.22 -16.23 19.89
CA GLY A 419 20.29 -16.45 21.00
C GLY A 419 19.88 -15.13 21.60
N SER A 420 19.96 -15.00 22.92
CA SER A 420 19.95 -13.68 23.54
C SER A 420 20.88 -13.56 24.74
N ILE A 421 21.19 -12.32 25.12
CA ILE A 421 21.98 -11.96 26.30
C ILE A 421 21.37 -10.74 27.01
N PRO A 422 21.68 -10.49 28.29
CA PRO A 422 21.35 -9.22 28.91
C PRO A 422 22.20 -8.09 28.29
N GLU A 423 21.57 -7.07 27.73
CA GLU A 423 22.20 -5.86 27.18
C GLU A 423 22.09 -4.70 28.18
N HIS A 424 23.19 -3.99 28.43
CA HIS A 424 23.17 -2.69 29.10
C HIS A 424 23.19 -1.57 28.07
N ASP A 425 22.17 -0.71 28.12
CA ASP A 425 22.11 0.50 27.31
C ASP A 425 22.68 1.69 28.11
N PRO A 426 23.86 2.22 27.73
CA PRO A 426 24.52 3.27 28.50
C PRO A 426 23.81 4.61 28.43
N GLU A 427 22.92 4.84 27.46
CA GLU A 427 22.20 6.11 27.31
C GLU A 427 21.01 6.20 28.27
N SER A 428 20.32 5.07 28.47
CA SER A 428 19.11 4.99 29.30
C SER A 428 19.33 4.30 30.66
N ASP A 429 20.50 3.69 30.87
CA ASP A 429 20.80 2.77 31.98
C ASP A 429 19.83 1.58 32.10
N ALA A 430 19.07 1.31 31.04
CA ALA A 430 18.14 0.20 30.95
C ALA A 430 18.87 -1.11 30.63
N ILE A 431 18.31 -2.21 31.13
CA ILE A 431 18.76 -3.56 30.80
C ILE A 431 17.73 -4.20 29.87
N TYR A 432 18.17 -4.81 28.78
CA TYR A 432 17.30 -5.47 27.81
C TYR A 432 17.67 -6.95 27.70
N ASN A 433 16.72 -7.78 27.27
CA ASN A 433 17.00 -9.14 26.78
C ASN A 433 17.15 -9.05 25.26
N THR A 434 18.36 -9.25 24.75
CA THR A 434 18.73 -8.84 23.40
C THR A 434 19.30 -9.98 22.58
N LEU A 435 18.68 -10.20 21.42
CA LEU A 435 19.11 -11.11 20.36
C LEU A 435 19.93 -10.34 19.33
N THR A 436 21.04 -10.93 18.90
CA THR A 436 21.89 -10.41 17.82
C THR A 436 22.03 -11.43 16.71
N VAL A 437 22.26 -10.95 15.49
CA VAL A 437 22.43 -11.80 14.30
C VAL A 437 23.70 -11.41 13.58
N TYR A 438 24.47 -12.41 13.16
CA TYR A 438 25.74 -12.25 12.46
C TYR A 438 25.74 -12.93 11.10
N ASP A 439 26.32 -12.27 10.11
CA ASP A 439 26.60 -12.85 8.80
C ASP A 439 27.81 -13.81 8.84
N PRO A 440 28.08 -14.57 7.76
CA PRO A 440 29.24 -15.46 7.69
C PRO A 440 30.61 -14.79 7.79
N GLN A 441 30.68 -13.46 7.70
CA GLN A 441 31.90 -12.67 7.86
C GLN A 441 32.08 -12.19 9.32
N GLY A 442 31.06 -12.35 10.16
CA GLY A 442 31.04 -11.91 11.55
C GLY A 442 30.55 -10.46 11.73
N HIS A 443 29.93 -9.85 10.71
CA HIS A 443 29.27 -8.56 10.88
C HIS A 443 27.90 -8.75 11.52
N MET A 444 27.55 -7.89 12.47
CA MET A 444 26.21 -7.88 13.05
C MET A 444 25.23 -7.24 12.05
N VAL A 445 24.24 -8.01 11.61
CA VAL A 445 23.25 -7.60 10.61
C VAL A 445 21.87 -7.31 11.21
N ALA A 446 21.61 -7.75 12.44
CA ALA A 446 20.38 -7.42 13.15
C ALA A 446 20.56 -7.45 14.67
N LYS A 447 19.74 -6.64 15.33
CA LYS A 447 19.54 -6.62 16.79
C LYS A 447 18.05 -6.59 17.07
N HIS A 448 17.60 -7.37 18.04
CA HIS A 448 16.23 -7.39 18.52
C HIS A 448 16.20 -7.41 20.04
N ARG A 449 15.54 -6.42 20.64
CA ARG A 449 15.28 -6.37 22.09
C ARG A 449 13.90 -7.00 22.31
N LYS A 450 13.81 -7.97 23.23
CA LYS A 450 12.57 -8.67 23.60
C LYS A 450 11.45 -7.66 23.87
N VAL A 451 10.37 -7.73 23.10
CA VAL A 451 9.29 -6.73 23.18
C VAL A 451 8.38 -7.02 24.36
N HIS A 452 8.00 -8.29 24.52
CA HIS A 452 7.09 -8.71 25.57
C HIS A 452 7.85 -9.41 26.69
N LEU A 453 7.91 -8.76 27.85
CA LEU A 453 8.55 -9.30 29.04
C LEU A 453 7.72 -10.40 29.69
N PHE A 454 8.41 -11.40 30.23
CA PHE A 454 7.82 -12.53 30.92
C PHE A 454 7.46 -12.16 32.37
N ASP A 455 6.27 -11.59 32.52
CA ASP A 455 5.66 -11.33 33.81
C ASP A 455 4.50 -12.28 34.05
N ILE A 456 4.75 -13.30 34.87
CA ILE A 456 3.73 -14.26 35.30
C ILE A 456 3.66 -14.33 36.82
N ASP A 457 2.43 -14.52 37.30
CA ASP A 457 2.16 -14.88 38.68
C ASP A 457 1.09 -15.97 38.66
N ILE A 458 1.52 -17.23 38.78
CA ILE A 458 0.64 -18.39 38.84
C ILE A 458 0.60 -18.86 40.30
N PRO A 459 -0.49 -18.55 41.04
CA PRO A 459 -0.57 -18.84 42.47
C PRO A 459 -0.24 -20.30 42.78
N GLY A 460 0.71 -20.50 43.71
CA GLY A 460 1.15 -21.82 44.15
C GLY A 460 1.97 -22.63 43.12
N ARG A 461 2.35 -22.05 41.97
CA ARG A 461 3.22 -22.70 40.99
C ARG A 461 4.48 -21.89 40.72
N GLN A 462 4.36 -20.74 40.06
CA GLN A 462 5.51 -19.96 39.61
C GLN A 462 5.19 -18.48 39.49
N THR A 463 6.06 -17.67 40.07
CA THR A 463 6.06 -16.21 39.92
C THR A 463 7.42 -15.83 39.33
N PHE A 464 7.41 -15.09 38.23
CA PHE A 464 8.61 -14.56 37.60
C PHE A 464 8.23 -13.25 36.89
N LYS A 465 8.96 -12.17 37.17
CA LYS A 465 8.70 -10.84 36.59
C LYS A 465 9.98 -10.30 35.98
N GLU A 466 10.17 -10.53 34.68
CA GLU A 466 11.30 -9.95 33.95
C GLU A 466 11.32 -8.42 34.09
N SER A 467 10.15 -7.77 34.18
CA SER A 467 10.00 -6.32 34.32
C SER A 467 10.64 -5.72 35.58
N ASP A 468 10.96 -6.54 36.59
CA ASP A 468 11.64 -6.05 37.80
C ASP A 468 13.08 -5.59 37.49
N THR A 469 13.65 -5.98 36.35
CA THR A 469 15.02 -5.61 35.95
C THR A 469 15.16 -5.28 34.48
N LEU A 470 14.40 -5.94 33.60
CA LEU A 470 14.47 -5.76 32.15
C LEU A 470 13.46 -4.73 31.65
N THR A 471 13.81 -4.08 30.54
CA THR A 471 12.97 -3.16 29.78
C THR A 471 12.55 -3.81 28.46
N GLY A 472 11.29 -3.60 28.06
CA GLY A 472 10.77 -4.09 26.79
C GLY A 472 11.33 -3.31 25.60
N GLY A 473 11.63 -4.02 24.51
CA GLY A 473 11.95 -3.42 23.22
C GLY A 473 10.75 -2.71 22.58
N SER A 474 11.03 -1.79 21.66
CA SER A 474 10.02 -0.97 21.00
C SER A 474 9.87 -1.24 19.49
N THR A 475 10.59 -2.23 18.96
CA THR A 475 10.64 -2.53 17.53
C THR A 475 10.52 -4.02 17.25
N LEU A 476 9.86 -4.36 16.13
CA LEU A 476 9.86 -5.69 15.55
C LEU A 476 11.00 -5.75 14.53
N ASN A 477 11.75 -6.85 14.51
CA ASN A 477 12.93 -6.98 13.66
C ASN A 477 12.88 -8.21 12.76
N SER A 478 13.40 -8.05 11.56
CA SER A 478 13.70 -9.11 10.60
C SER A 478 15.01 -8.77 9.89
N PHE A 479 15.62 -9.76 9.26
CA PHE A 479 16.86 -9.60 8.53
C PHE A 479 16.85 -10.41 7.24
N ASP A 480 17.59 -9.92 6.25
CA ASP A 480 17.70 -10.53 4.93
C ASP A 480 18.90 -11.49 4.88
N THR A 481 18.72 -12.62 4.20
CA THR A 481 19.77 -13.60 3.91
C THR A 481 19.71 -14.00 2.43
N PRO A 482 20.76 -14.64 1.87
CA PRO A 482 20.73 -15.18 0.51
C PRO A 482 19.63 -16.24 0.27
N PHE A 483 19.06 -16.81 1.34
CA PHE A 483 18.04 -17.86 1.30
C PHE A 483 16.65 -17.37 1.75
N GLY A 484 16.48 -16.10 2.07
CA GLY A 484 15.18 -15.49 2.37
C GLY A 484 15.20 -14.59 3.59
N LYS A 485 14.11 -13.86 3.80
CA LYS A 485 13.95 -12.97 4.96
C LYS A 485 13.51 -13.75 6.19
N ILE A 486 14.11 -13.45 7.34
CA ILE A 486 13.86 -14.15 8.60
C ILE A 486 13.42 -13.15 9.65
N GLY A 487 12.30 -13.43 10.30
CA GLY A 487 11.85 -12.68 11.46
C GLY A 487 12.34 -13.32 12.75
N VAL A 488 12.51 -12.50 13.78
CA VAL A 488 13.01 -12.94 15.09
C VAL A 488 12.11 -12.42 16.20
N GLY A 489 12.03 -13.19 17.27
CA GLY A 489 11.45 -12.79 18.56
C GLY A 489 12.16 -13.53 19.67
N ILE A 490 11.88 -13.23 20.93
CA ILE A 490 12.48 -13.92 22.07
C ILE A 490 11.38 -14.48 22.97
N CYS A 491 11.36 -15.80 23.13
CA CYS A 491 10.58 -16.52 24.14
C CYS A 491 9.11 -16.10 24.23
N TYR A 492 8.78 -15.24 25.19
CA TYR A 492 7.42 -14.80 25.50
C TYR A 492 6.76 -14.06 24.33
N ASP A 493 7.55 -13.48 23.43
CA ASP A 493 7.08 -12.87 22.19
C ASP A 493 6.23 -13.82 21.33
N ILE A 494 6.48 -15.14 21.38
CA ILE A 494 5.68 -16.10 20.62
C ILE A 494 4.20 -16.11 21.05
N ARG A 495 3.88 -15.65 22.27
CA ARG A 495 2.49 -15.60 22.76
C ARG A 495 1.66 -14.52 22.05
N PHE A 496 2.30 -13.57 21.39
CA PHE A 496 1.66 -12.43 20.73
C PHE A 496 1.59 -12.69 19.22
N PRO A 497 0.43 -13.13 18.68
CA PRO A 497 0.31 -13.56 17.29
C PRO A 497 0.64 -12.47 16.27
N GLU A 498 0.47 -11.20 16.64
CA GLU A 498 0.74 -10.03 15.83
C GLU A 498 2.18 -10.03 15.31
N MET A 499 3.15 -10.39 16.14
CA MET A 499 4.57 -10.39 15.74
C MET A 499 4.82 -11.33 14.54
N ALA A 500 4.31 -12.56 14.60
CA ALA A 500 4.45 -13.52 13.50
C ALA A 500 3.63 -13.10 12.27
N MET A 501 2.45 -12.49 12.47
CA MET A 501 1.64 -11.93 11.39
C MET A 501 2.38 -10.82 10.66
N VAL A 502 2.98 -9.87 11.38
CA VAL A 502 3.78 -8.79 10.81
C VAL A 502 4.95 -9.33 10.02
N ALA A 503 5.73 -10.25 10.61
CA ALA A 503 6.89 -10.84 9.93
C ALA A 503 6.51 -11.55 8.62
N ALA A 504 5.46 -12.38 8.65
CA ALA A 504 5.00 -13.09 7.46
C ALA A 504 4.52 -12.13 6.36
N ARG A 505 3.82 -11.05 6.74
CA ARG A 505 3.37 -10.00 5.81
C ARG A 505 4.51 -9.16 5.24
N GLN A 506 5.61 -9.03 5.97
CA GLN A 506 6.86 -8.44 5.51
C GLN A 506 7.71 -9.40 4.66
N GLY A 507 7.17 -10.57 4.31
CA GLY A 507 7.81 -11.54 3.41
C GLY A 507 8.75 -12.52 4.10
N CYS A 508 8.76 -12.59 5.44
CA CYS A 508 9.58 -13.58 6.14
C CYS A 508 9.12 -15.00 5.79
N VAL A 509 10.09 -15.90 5.62
CA VAL A 509 9.86 -17.33 5.37
C VAL A 509 9.90 -18.16 6.64
N ALA A 510 10.52 -17.63 7.69
CA ALA A 510 10.57 -18.24 9.00
C ALA A 510 10.48 -17.18 10.11
N MET A 511 9.95 -17.60 11.27
CA MET A 511 10.10 -16.91 12.55
C MET A 511 10.94 -17.77 13.48
N ILE A 512 11.99 -17.19 14.06
CA ILE A 512 12.90 -17.91 14.96
C ILE A 512 12.86 -17.26 16.34
N TYR A 513 12.64 -18.09 17.36
CA TYR A 513 12.55 -17.67 18.75
C TYR A 513 13.54 -18.43 19.63
N PRO A 514 14.72 -17.86 19.93
CA PRO A 514 15.47 -18.28 21.12
C PRO A 514 14.58 -18.13 22.36
N ALA A 515 14.45 -19.18 23.15
CA ALA A 515 13.42 -19.23 24.18
C ALA A 515 13.72 -20.24 25.28
N ALA A 516 13.55 -19.84 26.55
CA ALA A 516 13.64 -20.73 27.70
C ALA A 516 12.27 -20.81 28.39
N PHE A 517 11.32 -21.60 27.87
CA PHE A 517 10.08 -21.88 28.63
C PHE A 517 10.41 -22.72 29.86
N ASN A 518 9.63 -22.60 30.92
CA ASN A 518 9.81 -23.44 32.12
C ASN A 518 9.02 -24.75 32.03
N THR A 519 9.28 -25.67 32.97
CA THR A 519 8.61 -26.97 33.06
C THR A 519 7.11 -26.91 33.38
N THR A 520 6.56 -25.75 33.77
CA THR A 520 5.11 -25.57 33.95
C THR A 520 4.44 -25.17 32.63
N THR A 521 4.97 -24.14 31.96
CA THR A 521 4.36 -23.56 30.75
C THR A 521 4.75 -24.27 29.47
N GLY A 522 5.92 -24.91 29.45
CA GLY A 522 6.45 -25.70 28.33
C GLY A 522 5.48 -26.79 27.85
N PRO A 523 5.11 -27.75 28.71
CA PRO A 523 4.20 -28.85 28.32
C PRO A 523 2.85 -28.39 27.76
N MET A 524 2.36 -27.22 28.22
CA MET A 524 1.05 -26.70 27.82
C MET A 524 1.10 -25.91 26.51
N HIS A 525 2.18 -25.15 26.29
CA HIS A 525 2.16 -24.06 25.31
C HIS A 525 3.28 -24.13 24.27
N TRP A 526 4.38 -24.84 24.52
CA TRP A 526 5.57 -24.81 23.66
C TRP A 526 5.24 -25.21 22.21
N THR A 527 4.76 -26.43 22.02
CA THR A 527 4.43 -26.95 20.68
C THR A 527 3.17 -26.30 20.12
N LEU A 528 2.18 -26.01 20.96
CA LEU A 528 0.92 -25.38 20.55
C LEU A 528 1.18 -24.01 19.89
N LEU A 529 1.94 -23.14 20.55
CA LEU A 529 2.20 -21.79 20.07
C LEU A 529 2.99 -21.83 18.75
N GLN A 530 4.01 -22.68 18.63
CA GLN A 530 4.76 -22.84 17.38
C GLN A 530 3.86 -23.25 16.22
N ARG A 531 3.03 -24.28 16.43
CA ARG A 531 2.09 -24.78 15.40
C ARG A 531 1.10 -23.70 14.98
N SER A 532 0.54 -22.95 15.93
CA SER A 532 -0.35 -21.84 15.61
C SER A 532 0.36 -20.75 14.80
N ARG A 533 1.56 -20.30 15.20
CA ARG A 533 2.29 -19.26 14.47
C ARG A 533 2.69 -19.70 13.07
N ALA A 534 3.06 -20.96 12.89
CA ALA A 534 3.46 -21.52 11.60
C ALA A 534 2.26 -21.65 10.65
N ASN A 535 1.19 -22.30 11.11
CA ASN A 535 -0.03 -22.55 10.32
C ASN A 535 -0.76 -21.24 9.93
N ASP A 536 -1.01 -20.35 10.90
CA ASP A 536 -1.84 -19.15 10.67
C ASP A 536 -1.18 -18.15 9.70
N ASN A 537 0.14 -18.22 9.59
CA ASN A 537 0.96 -17.31 8.79
C ASN A 537 1.64 -17.98 7.59
N GLN A 538 1.55 -19.31 7.48
CA GLN A 538 2.17 -20.12 6.42
C GLN A 538 3.65 -19.79 6.25
N ILE A 539 4.38 -19.92 7.36
CA ILE A 539 5.84 -19.75 7.49
C ILE A 539 6.39 -20.86 8.37
N TYR A 540 7.69 -21.11 8.31
CA TYR A 540 8.35 -21.97 9.29
C TYR A 540 8.45 -21.28 10.65
N VAL A 541 8.42 -22.04 11.73
CA VAL A 541 8.67 -21.53 13.08
C VAL A 541 9.69 -22.42 13.76
N ALA A 542 10.72 -21.82 14.35
CA ALA A 542 11.73 -22.55 15.11
C ALA A 542 11.89 -21.95 16.51
N MET A 543 12.02 -22.81 17.52
CA MET A 543 12.32 -22.39 18.89
C MET A 543 13.57 -23.10 19.42
N CYS A 544 14.54 -22.32 19.92
CA CYS A 544 15.79 -22.85 20.46
C CYS A 544 15.85 -22.63 21.97
N SER A 545 15.83 -23.71 22.75
CA SER A 545 15.87 -23.70 24.22
C SER A 545 17.22 -24.13 24.76
N PRO A 546 17.64 -23.66 25.95
CA PRO A 546 18.66 -24.36 26.72
C PRO A 546 18.15 -25.76 27.10
N ALA A 547 19.07 -26.70 27.31
CA ALA A 547 18.74 -28.00 27.91
C ALA A 547 18.29 -27.81 29.37
N ARG A 548 17.49 -28.75 29.86
CA ARG A 548 17.01 -28.71 31.23
C ARG A 548 18.16 -28.96 32.21
N HIS A 549 18.33 -28.04 33.16
CA HIS A 549 19.25 -28.21 34.29
C HIS A 549 18.44 -28.36 35.60
N PRO A 550 18.27 -29.59 36.13
CA PRO A 550 17.39 -29.83 37.28
C PRO A 550 17.74 -29.05 38.55
N GLU A 551 19.01 -28.69 38.73
CA GLU A 551 19.48 -27.94 39.91
C GLU A 551 19.43 -26.42 39.71
N ALA A 552 19.07 -25.92 38.52
CA ALA A 552 18.96 -24.49 38.29
C ALA A 552 17.67 -23.94 38.93
N ALA A 553 17.75 -22.71 39.47
CA ALA A 553 16.59 -22.00 39.99
C ALA A 553 15.50 -21.80 38.92
N TYR A 554 15.92 -21.58 37.67
CA TYR A 554 15.04 -21.60 36.51
C TYR A 554 15.32 -22.85 35.66
N GLN A 555 14.38 -23.79 35.65
CA GLN A 555 14.50 -25.02 34.87
C GLN A 555 13.86 -24.83 33.49
N ALA A 556 14.70 -24.74 32.46
CA ALA A 556 14.25 -24.72 31.07
C ALA A 556 13.51 -26.03 30.71
N TYR A 557 12.51 -25.92 29.85
CA TYR A 557 11.74 -27.04 29.36
C TYR A 557 12.59 -27.94 28.45
N GLY A 558 13.44 -27.35 27.61
CA GLY A 558 14.15 -28.05 26.53
C GLY A 558 13.30 -28.05 25.26
N HIS A 559 13.26 -29.20 24.57
CA HIS A 559 12.38 -29.42 23.41
C HIS A 559 12.58 -28.45 22.24
N SER A 560 13.81 -28.01 21.97
CA SER A 560 14.11 -27.20 20.78
C SER A 560 13.53 -27.86 19.54
N SER A 561 12.78 -27.10 18.73
CA SER A 561 11.95 -27.68 17.68
C SER A 561 11.75 -26.77 16.47
N VAL A 562 11.40 -27.39 15.33
CA VAL A 562 11.08 -26.71 14.08
C VAL A 562 9.72 -27.21 13.58
N VAL A 563 8.86 -26.27 13.18
CA VAL A 563 7.51 -26.52 12.67
C VAL A 563 7.35 -25.95 11.27
N ASP A 564 6.73 -26.72 10.37
CA ASP A 564 6.50 -26.36 8.98
C ASP A 564 5.27 -25.44 8.77
N PRO A 565 5.10 -24.85 7.56
CA PRO A 565 3.99 -23.95 7.25
C PRO A 565 2.57 -24.54 7.35
N VAL A 566 2.42 -25.86 7.47
CA VAL A 566 1.11 -26.52 7.67
C VAL A 566 0.93 -27.02 9.12
N GLY A 567 1.90 -26.74 9.99
CA GLY A 567 1.84 -27.03 11.41
C GLY A 567 2.34 -28.42 11.81
N ASN A 568 3.13 -29.12 10.99
CA ASN A 568 3.82 -30.34 11.40
C ASN A 568 5.13 -30.03 12.10
N VAL A 569 5.43 -30.74 13.18
CA VAL A 569 6.74 -30.69 13.84
C VAL A 569 7.72 -31.52 13.01
N LEU A 570 8.72 -30.86 12.42
CA LEU A 570 9.73 -31.50 11.57
C LEU A 570 10.82 -32.17 12.38
N ALA A 571 11.24 -31.51 13.46
CA ALA A 571 12.27 -32.00 14.36
C ALA A 571 12.04 -31.39 15.75
N GLU A 572 12.31 -32.18 16.79
CA GLU A 572 12.17 -31.79 18.19
C GLU A 572 13.20 -32.56 19.03
N ALA A 573 13.89 -31.86 19.94
CA ALA A 573 14.74 -32.48 20.96
C ALA A 573 13.93 -33.00 22.16
N ASP A 574 14.55 -33.81 23.01
CA ASP A 574 14.05 -34.04 24.36
C ASP A 574 14.51 -32.91 25.30
N GLU A 575 14.59 -33.15 26.61
CA GLU A 575 15.07 -32.17 27.58
C GLU A 575 16.61 -32.03 27.67
N LYS A 576 17.39 -32.88 26.99
CA LYS A 576 18.86 -33.00 27.17
C LYS A 576 19.63 -32.16 26.15
N GLU A 577 20.96 -32.13 26.28
CA GLU A 577 21.81 -31.49 25.27
C GLU A 577 21.57 -32.10 23.88
N ALA A 578 21.32 -31.26 22.89
CA ALA A 578 21.07 -31.70 21.52
C ALA A 578 21.41 -30.61 20.49
N ILE A 579 21.68 -31.04 19.25
CA ILE A 579 21.64 -30.17 18.08
C ILE A 579 20.50 -30.66 17.19
N VAL A 580 19.50 -29.80 16.98
CA VAL A 580 18.34 -30.12 16.14
C VAL A 580 18.58 -29.56 14.75
N TYR A 581 18.63 -30.44 13.76
CA TYR A 581 18.77 -30.05 12.35
C TYR A 581 17.43 -30.16 11.63
N ALA A 582 17.12 -29.17 10.80
CA ALA A 582 15.95 -29.20 9.93
C ALA A 582 16.27 -28.56 8.58
N ASP A 583 15.81 -29.18 7.50
CA ASP A 583 15.90 -28.61 6.15
C ASP A 583 14.61 -27.82 5.87
N ILE A 584 14.77 -26.54 5.51
CA ILE A 584 13.67 -25.62 5.25
C ILE A 584 13.35 -25.66 3.77
N ASP A 585 12.23 -26.29 3.43
CA ASP A 585 11.75 -26.40 2.06
C ASP A 585 10.89 -25.20 1.67
N THR A 586 11.42 -24.37 0.77
CA THR A 586 10.72 -23.18 0.26
C THR A 586 9.60 -23.52 -0.72
N ASP A 587 9.65 -24.70 -1.36
CA ASP A 587 8.59 -25.17 -2.27
C ASP A 587 7.34 -25.58 -1.50
N LEU A 588 7.49 -26.19 -0.32
CA LEU A 588 6.39 -26.44 0.60
C LEU A 588 5.70 -25.14 1.02
N LEU A 589 6.47 -24.07 1.28
CA LEU A 589 5.95 -22.76 1.64
C LEU A 589 5.12 -22.16 0.50
N ALA A 590 5.65 -22.20 -0.72
CA ALA A 590 4.95 -21.73 -1.91
C ALA A 590 3.67 -22.53 -2.20
N THR A 591 3.74 -23.86 -2.06
CA THR A 591 2.61 -24.77 -2.30
C THR A 591 1.51 -24.59 -1.25
N THR A 592 1.88 -24.45 0.02
CA THR A 592 0.95 -24.21 1.13
C THR A 592 0.15 -22.92 0.91
N ARG A 593 0.84 -21.82 0.58
CA ARG A 593 0.19 -20.53 0.27
C ARG A 593 -0.68 -20.58 -0.99
N ARG A 594 -0.36 -21.44 -1.95
CA ARG A 594 -1.15 -21.63 -3.18
C ARG A 594 -2.44 -22.40 -2.89
N ASN A 595 -2.33 -23.48 -2.13
CA ASN A 595 -3.44 -24.39 -1.86
C ASN A 595 -4.43 -23.81 -0.85
N LEU A 596 -3.92 -23.05 0.14
CA LEU A 596 -4.73 -22.39 1.17
C LEU A 596 -4.33 -20.90 1.22
N PRO A 597 -4.90 -20.01 0.39
CA PRO A 597 -4.44 -18.64 0.24
C PRO A 597 -4.90 -17.69 1.37
N VAL A 598 -4.75 -18.10 2.63
CA VAL A 598 -5.21 -17.36 3.83
C VAL A 598 -4.52 -16.01 3.98
N THR A 599 -3.32 -15.85 3.40
CA THR A 599 -2.56 -14.59 3.41
C THR A 599 -3.20 -13.48 2.56
N VAL A 600 -3.98 -13.84 1.52
CA VAL A 600 -4.68 -12.88 0.65
C VAL A 600 -6.18 -12.79 0.94
N GLN A 601 -6.75 -13.76 1.66
CA GLN A 601 -8.18 -13.79 2.04
C GLN A 601 -8.51 -12.96 3.29
N ARG A 602 -7.53 -12.24 3.87
CA ARG A 602 -7.72 -11.43 5.08
C ARG A 602 -8.65 -10.24 4.81
N ARG A 603 -9.56 -9.97 5.76
CA ARG A 603 -10.61 -8.94 5.68
C ARG A 603 -10.18 -7.64 6.34
N PHE A 604 -9.30 -6.91 5.68
CA PHE A 604 -8.82 -5.61 6.20
C PHE A 604 -9.85 -4.49 6.19
N ASP A 605 -11.00 -4.73 5.56
CA ASP A 605 -12.20 -3.93 5.69
C ASP A 605 -12.93 -4.14 7.03
N VAL A 606 -12.64 -5.24 7.74
CA VAL A 606 -13.25 -5.59 9.04
C VAL A 606 -12.31 -5.34 10.22
N TYR A 607 -11.01 -5.56 10.03
CA TYR A 607 -9.98 -5.31 11.05
C TYR A 607 -8.75 -4.65 10.43
N PRO A 608 -8.03 -3.80 11.18
CA PRO A 608 -6.83 -3.16 10.65
C PRO A 608 -5.75 -4.18 10.29
N ASP A 609 -4.93 -3.81 9.32
CA ASP A 609 -3.73 -4.54 8.98
C ASP A 609 -2.64 -4.27 10.02
N VAL A 610 -2.40 -5.23 10.91
CA VAL A 610 -1.41 -5.08 12.00
C VAL A 610 0.04 -4.89 11.53
N ALA A 611 0.32 -5.07 10.24
CA ALA A 611 1.63 -4.82 9.64
C ALA A 611 1.79 -3.42 9.04
N LYS A 612 0.76 -2.56 9.12
CA LYS A 612 0.75 -1.20 8.57
C LYS A 612 0.78 -0.12 9.63
#